data_AF-A0A7X9X4U7-F1
#
_entry.id   AF-A0A7X9X4U7-F1
#
_cell.length_a   1.000
_cell.length_b   1.000
_cell.length_c   1.000
_cell.angle_alpha   90.00
_cell.angle_beta   90.00
_cell.angle_gamma   90.00
#
_symmetry.space_group_name_H-M   'P 1'
#
loop_
_entity.id
_entity.type
_entity.pdbx_description
1 polymer ?
#
loop_
_entity_poly.entity_id
_entity_poly.type
_entity_poly.pdbx_seq_one_letter_code
_entity_poly.pdbx_strand_id
1 'polypeptide(L)'
;MWKSKFAAIVILSIVISACAHSPADQRELAHVQWLPAIKAIIRSGDLADYQNVAARLNLILDAKEPVPAKDVDGNIIGESIDVETMPPANSSDNGKIRFRYGILVPKNRPYKRAMLTVRNIGLGGCITTSDIYKEFGYVRQTTYPHSDFHSADYHFRGDNTIDLYFIFVNKNEQCAEEVSIFQNRWK
;
A
#
# COMPACT_ATOMS: atom_id res chain seq x y z
N MET A 1 1.51 30.39 -68.40
CA MET A 1 2.11 30.99 -67.17
C MET A 1 0.94 31.45 -66.32
N TRP A 2 0.57 30.84 -65.20
CA TRP A 2 1.24 30.90 -63.90
C TRP A 2 0.65 29.79 -63.00
N LYS A 3 1.51 28.94 -62.42
CA LYS A 3 1.19 27.97 -61.35
C LYS A 3 1.23 28.67 -59.99
N SER A 4 0.27 28.40 -59.10
CA SER A 4 0.45 28.34 -57.63
C SER A 4 -0.92 28.18 -56.94
N LYS A 5 -1.11 27.50 -55.80
CA LYS A 5 -0.43 26.44 -55.05
C LYS A 5 -1.19 26.35 -53.70
N PHE A 6 -1.64 25.15 -53.31
CA PHE A 6 -1.99 24.70 -51.93
C PHE A 6 -3.17 25.44 -51.22
N ALA A 7 -3.96 24.85 -50.34
CA ALA A 7 -3.64 23.79 -49.38
C ALA A 7 -4.86 22.90 -49.08
N ALA A 8 -4.64 21.58 -49.07
CA ALA A 8 -5.53 20.63 -48.43
C ALA A 8 -5.29 20.70 -46.92
N ILE A 9 -6.32 21.07 -46.16
CA ILE A 9 -6.32 20.98 -44.70
C ILE A 9 -6.50 19.50 -44.35
N VAL A 10 -5.40 18.80 -44.06
CA VAL A 10 -5.45 17.48 -43.42
C VAL A 10 -5.71 17.72 -41.94
N ILE A 11 -6.96 17.54 -41.51
CA ILE A 11 -7.30 17.48 -40.09
C ILE A 11 -6.81 16.12 -39.60
N LEU A 12 -5.61 16.11 -39.03
CA LEU A 12 -5.05 14.95 -38.35
C LEU A 12 -5.78 14.80 -37.01
N SER A 13 -6.85 14.00 -37.00
CA SER A 13 -7.51 13.61 -35.75
C SER A 13 -6.57 12.71 -34.96
N ILE A 14 -5.82 13.31 -34.04
CA ILE A 14 -5.09 12.59 -33.00
C ILE A 14 -6.16 11.98 -32.10
N VAL A 15 -6.53 10.73 -32.36
CA VAL A 15 -7.30 9.94 -31.41
C VAL A 15 -6.37 9.73 -30.23
N ILE A 16 -6.60 10.51 -29.17
CA ILE A 16 -5.99 10.28 -27.87
C ILE A 16 -6.50 8.91 -27.43
N SER A 17 -5.70 7.88 -27.68
CA SER A 17 -5.91 6.56 -27.09
C SER A 17 -5.74 6.74 -25.59
N ALA A 18 -6.84 7.09 -24.92
CA ALA A 18 -6.95 6.88 -23.49
C ALA A 18 -6.75 5.38 -23.30
N CYS A 19 -5.57 4.98 -22.85
CA CYS A 19 -5.36 3.65 -22.30
C CYS A 19 -6.32 3.53 -21.13
N ALA A 20 -7.50 2.99 -21.40
CA ALA A 20 -8.42 2.52 -20.40
C ALA A 20 -7.64 1.48 -19.61
N HIS A 21 -7.11 1.89 -18.47
CA HIS A 21 -6.54 0.96 -17.52
C HIS A 21 -7.71 0.05 -17.14
N SER A 22 -7.64 -1.21 -17.60
CA SER A 22 -8.60 -2.21 -17.16
C SER A 22 -8.59 -2.19 -15.64
N PRO A 23 -9.76 -2.11 -14.97
CA PRO A 23 -9.80 -2.22 -13.53
C PRO A 23 -9.12 -3.54 -13.15
N ALA A 24 -8.00 -3.43 -12.43
CA ALA A 24 -7.15 -4.55 -12.03
C ALA A 24 -8.05 -5.62 -11.39
N ASP A 25 -8.02 -6.84 -11.93
CA ASP A 25 -8.75 -7.92 -11.29
C ASP A 25 -8.12 -8.15 -9.90
N GLN A 26 -8.87 -8.42 -8.83
CA GLN A 26 -8.22 -8.75 -7.54
C GLN A 26 -7.42 -10.06 -7.61
N ARG A 27 -7.62 -10.86 -8.66
CA ARG A 27 -6.71 -11.94 -9.06
C ARG A 27 -5.30 -11.45 -9.43
N GLU A 28 -5.12 -10.21 -9.87
CA GLU A 28 -3.79 -9.62 -10.13
C GLU A 28 -2.96 -9.41 -8.86
N LEU A 29 -3.58 -9.40 -7.68
CA LEU A 29 -2.83 -9.30 -6.43
C LEU A 29 -2.01 -10.56 -6.11
N ALA A 30 -2.35 -11.70 -6.72
CA ALA A 30 -1.52 -12.90 -6.67
C ALA A 30 -0.19 -12.73 -7.45
N HIS A 31 -0.07 -11.69 -8.29
CA HIS A 31 1.15 -11.36 -9.04
C HIS A 31 1.98 -10.24 -8.39
N VAL A 32 1.53 -9.67 -7.27
CA VAL A 32 2.31 -8.66 -6.55
C VAL A 32 3.57 -9.30 -6.01
N GLN A 33 4.72 -8.80 -6.45
CA GLN A 33 5.99 -9.07 -5.81
C GLN A 33 6.05 -8.28 -4.49
N TRP A 34 5.40 -8.84 -3.46
CA TRP A 34 5.17 -8.20 -2.16
C TRP A 34 6.43 -7.59 -1.57
N LEU A 35 7.51 -8.38 -1.45
CA LEU A 35 8.74 -7.93 -0.80
C LEU A 35 9.38 -6.72 -1.52
N PRO A 36 9.64 -6.74 -2.85
CA PRO A 36 10.08 -5.55 -3.58
C PRO A 36 9.12 -4.36 -3.49
N ALA A 37 7.81 -4.58 -3.60
CA ALA A 37 6.82 -3.52 -3.55
C ALA A 37 6.80 -2.82 -2.18
N ILE A 38 6.79 -3.60 -1.09
CA ILE A 38 6.87 -3.10 0.28
C ILE A 38 8.17 -2.32 0.46
N LYS A 39 9.31 -2.85 0.02
CA LYS A 39 10.59 -2.14 0.13
C LYS A 39 10.59 -0.81 -0.60
N ALA A 40 9.95 -0.71 -1.77
CA ALA A 40 9.79 0.54 -2.48
C ALA A 40 8.89 1.54 -1.73
N ILE A 41 7.80 1.07 -1.11
CA ILE A 41 6.94 1.89 -0.24
C ILE A 41 7.75 2.42 0.95
N ILE A 42 8.47 1.56 1.67
CA ILE A 42 9.31 1.98 2.81
C ILE A 42 10.36 3.02 2.38
N ARG A 43 11.03 2.78 1.24
CA ARG A 43 12.04 3.70 0.70
C ARG A 43 11.49 5.06 0.28
N SER A 44 10.21 5.15 -0.08
CA SER A 44 9.58 6.44 -0.39
C SER A 44 9.46 7.34 0.84
N GLY A 45 9.42 6.75 2.04
CA GLY A 45 9.35 7.48 3.31
C GLY A 45 8.01 8.16 3.59
N ASP A 46 7.02 8.07 2.69
CA ASP A 46 5.69 8.65 2.87
C ASP A 46 4.57 7.64 2.56
N LEU A 47 4.22 6.84 3.57
CA LEU A 47 3.06 5.97 3.58
C LEU A 47 1.73 6.75 3.57
N ALA A 48 1.70 8.09 3.65
CA ALA A 48 0.46 8.83 3.43
C ALA A 48 0.20 9.13 1.94
N ASP A 49 1.17 8.90 1.07
CA ASP A 49 0.99 8.93 -0.40
C ASP A 49 0.35 7.61 -0.87
N TYR A 50 -0.96 7.52 -0.71
CA TYR A 50 -1.71 6.33 -1.08
C TYR A 50 -1.66 6.04 -2.58
N GLN A 51 -1.39 7.04 -3.44
CA GLN A 51 -1.27 6.84 -4.88
C GLN A 51 0.04 6.11 -5.22
N ASN A 52 1.15 6.49 -4.57
CA ASN A 52 2.39 5.72 -4.68
C ASN A 52 2.19 4.30 -4.12
N VAL A 53 1.53 4.12 -2.97
CA VAL A 53 1.22 2.77 -2.43
C VAL A 53 0.40 1.95 -3.43
N ALA A 54 -0.66 2.53 -4.00
CA ALA A 54 -1.50 1.91 -5.02
C ALA A 54 -0.66 1.43 -6.21
N ALA A 55 0.20 2.29 -6.75
CA ALA A 55 1.06 1.96 -7.88
C ALA A 55 2.06 0.83 -7.55
N ARG A 56 2.64 0.80 -6.34
CA ARG A 56 3.60 -0.25 -5.95
C ARG A 56 2.94 -1.61 -5.76
N LEU A 57 1.71 -1.63 -5.24
CA LEU A 57 0.95 -2.85 -5.01
C LEU A 57 0.07 -3.25 -6.19
N ASN A 58 0.14 -2.54 -7.32
CA ASN A 58 -0.77 -2.72 -8.46
C ASN A 58 -2.25 -2.75 -8.03
N LEU A 59 -2.64 -1.78 -7.21
CA LEU A 59 -3.98 -1.62 -6.66
C LEU A 59 -4.65 -0.38 -7.23
N ILE A 60 -5.97 -0.42 -7.28
CA ILE A 60 -6.80 0.79 -7.41
C ILE A 60 -7.31 1.12 -6.02
N LEU A 61 -6.88 2.28 -5.51
CA LEU A 61 -7.25 2.77 -4.19
C LEU A 61 -8.10 4.03 -4.34
N ASP A 62 -9.15 4.13 -3.53
CA ASP A 62 -9.99 5.31 -3.42
C ASP A 62 -9.94 5.85 -1.99
N ALA A 63 -9.76 7.16 -1.87
CA ALA A 63 -9.71 7.83 -0.58
C ALA A 63 -11.09 8.41 -0.26
N LYS A 64 -11.67 7.97 0.85
CA LYS A 64 -12.96 8.48 1.32
C LYS A 64 -12.85 9.94 1.75
N GLU A 65 -14.01 10.58 1.88
CA GLU A 65 -14.11 11.92 2.45
C GLU A 65 -13.45 11.96 3.85
N PRO A 66 -12.62 12.99 4.13
CA PRO A 66 -12.00 13.13 5.44
C PRO A 66 -13.05 13.32 6.54
N VAL A 67 -12.92 12.55 7.63
CA VAL A 67 -13.79 12.66 8.80
C VAL A 67 -13.03 13.22 10.00
N PRO A 68 -13.64 14.05 10.86
CA PRO A 68 -12.98 14.52 12.07
C PRO A 68 -12.50 13.36 12.94
N ALA A 69 -11.23 13.41 13.35
CA ALA A 69 -10.61 12.36 14.14
C ALA A 69 -9.82 12.93 15.31
N LYS A 70 -9.72 12.13 16.36
CA LYS A 70 -8.90 12.42 17.54
C LYS A 70 -8.13 11.16 17.92
N ASP A 71 -6.91 11.31 18.42
CA ASP A 71 -6.24 10.19 19.09
C ASP A 71 -6.95 9.82 20.40
N VAL A 72 -6.59 8.67 20.97
CA VAL A 72 -7.25 8.10 22.16
C VAL A 72 -7.25 9.08 23.34
N ASP A 73 -6.17 9.85 23.49
CA ASP A 73 -6.02 10.83 24.57
C ASP A 73 -6.61 12.21 24.23
N GLY A 74 -7.13 12.41 23.02
CA GLY A 74 -7.69 13.68 22.54
C GLY A 74 -6.66 14.79 22.28
N ASN A 75 -5.37 14.48 22.37
CA ASN A 75 -4.24 15.41 22.22
C ASN A 75 -3.94 15.77 20.76
N ILE A 76 -4.26 14.87 19.84
CA ILE A 76 -4.08 15.06 18.41
C ILE A 76 -5.45 15.08 17.78
N ILE A 77 -5.83 16.27 17.29
CA ILE A 77 -7.07 16.49 16.57
C ILE A 77 -6.72 16.67 15.10
N GLY A 78 -7.48 16.03 14.23
CA GLY A 78 -7.19 16.01 12.81
C GLY A 78 -8.37 15.52 12.00
N GLU A 79 -8.04 15.03 10.82
CA GLU A 79 -8.95 14.35 9.91
C GLU A 79 -8.41 12.95 9.62
N SER A 80 -9.27 11.94 9.71
CA SER A 80 -8.98 10.59 9.27
C SER A 80 -9.51 10.41 7.85
N ILE A 81 -8.69 9.78 7.02
CA ILE A 81 -9.00 9.43 5.65
C ILE A 81 -8.85 7.92 5.57
N ASP A 82 -9.97 7.23 5.34
CA ASP A 82 -9.95 5.80 5.06
C ASP A 82 -9.70 5.62 3.56
N VAL A 83 -8.75 4.75 3.23
CA VAL A 83 -8.40 4.39 1.87
C VAL A 83 -8.82 2.95 1.63
N GLU A 84 -9.69 2.75 0.63
CA GLU A 84 -10.24 1.44 0.31
C GLU A 84 -9.72 0.96 -1.04
N THR A 85 -9.55 -0.36 -1.16
CA THR A 85 -9.36 -0.97 -2.48
C THR A 85 -10.67 -0.92 -3.23
N MET A 86 -10.66 -0.47 -4.47
CA MET A 86 -11.77 -0.65 -5.38
C MET A 86 -11.65 -2.05 -6.01
N PRO A 87 -12.47 -3.04 -5.60
CA PRO A 87 -12.52 -4.28 -6.35
C PRO A 87 -12.93 -4.01 -7.80
N PRO A 88 -12.44 -4.78 -8.77
CA PRO A 88 -13.07 -4.85 -10.08
C PRO A 88 -14.54 -5.26 -9.90
N ALA A 89 -15.42 -4.73 -10.74
CA ALA A 89 -16.82 -5.12 -10.75
C ALA A 89 -16.93 -6.65 -10.92
N ASN A 90 -17.69 -7.32 -10.05
CA ASN A 90 -17.95 -8.78 -10.02
C ASN A 90 -16.91 -9.70 -9.36
N SER A 91 -15.97 -9.19 -8.55
CA SER A 91 -15.10 -10.07 -7.75
C SER A 91 -15.84 -10.70 -6.55
N SER A 92 -15.84 -12.03 -6.47
CA SER A 92 -16.33 -12.83 -5.33
C SER A 92 -15.46 -12.63 -4.09
N ASP A 93 -16.06 -12.41 -2.90
CA ASP A 93 -15.34 -12.15 -1.65
C ASP A 93 -14.46 -13.29 -1.13
N ASN A 94 -14.62 -14.50 -1.69
CA ASN A 94 -13.83 -15.66 -1.28
C ASN A 94 -12.41 -15.58 -1.84
N GLY A 95 -11.42 -15.58 -0.93
CA GLY A 95 -10.00 -15.54 -1.31
C GLY A 95 -9.48 -14.14 -1.66
N LYS A 96 -10.11 -13.08 -1.13
CA LYS A 96 -9.60 -11.72 -1.27
C LYS A 96 -8.57 -11.40 -0.19
N ILE A 97 -7.64 -10.52 -0.56
CA ILE A 97 -6.73 -9.87 0.36
C ILE A 97 -7.55 -8.90 1.22
N ARG A 98 -7.37 -8.92 2.53
CA ARG A 98 -8.04 -7.95 3.40
C ARG A 98 -7.13 -6.76 3.60
N PHE A 99 -7.55 -5.63 3.07
CA PHE A 99 -6.78 -4.40 3.04
C PHE A 99 -7.42 -3.38 3.98
N ARG A 100 -6.65 -2.84 4.92
CA ARG A 100 -7.05 -1.72 5.78
C ARG A 100 -5.98 -0.65 5.66
N TYR A 101 -6.37 0.53 5.21
CA TYR A 101 -5.46 1.65 5.06
C TYR A 101 -6.12 2.92 5.57
N GLY A 102 -5.52 3.52 6.59
CA GLY A 102 -5.99 4.76 7.20
C GLY A 102 -4.87 5.79 7.27
N ILE A 103 -5.23 7.04 7.01
CA ILE A 103 -4.32 8.19 7.09
C ILE A 103 -4.93 9.18 8.07
N LEU A 104 -4.17 9.56 9.10
CA LEU A 104 -4.50 10.65 9.99
C LEU A 104 -3.70 11.89 9.59
N VAL A 105 -4.41 12.99 9.38
CA VAL A 105 -3.87 14.33 9.12
C VAL A 105 -4.15 15.22 10.33
N PRO A 106 -3.22 15.32 11.29
CA PRO A 106 -3.32 16.25 12.41
C PRO A 106 -3.45 17.71 11.95
N LYS A 107 -4.34 18.47 12.60
CA LYS A 107 -4.44 19.93 12.40
C LYS A 107 -3.33 20.69 13.11
N ASN A 108 -2.81 20.14 14.21
CA ASN A 108 -1.84 20.78 15.09
C ASN A 108 -0.41 20.23 14.94
N ARG A 109 -0.12 19.42 13.91
CA ARG A 109 1.21 18.84 13.69
C ARG A 109 1.63 18.93 12.22
N PRO A 110 2.94 19.08 11.93
CA PRO A 110 3.45 19.18 10.56
C PRO A 110 3.73 17.79 9.93
N TYR A 111 3.03 16.75 10.35
CA TYR A 111 3.26 15.38 9.87
C TYR A 111 1.95 14.61 9.78
N LYS A 112 1.88 13.64 8.88
CA LYS A 112 0.79 12.69 8.75
C LYS A 112 1.17 11.37 9.43
N ARG A 113 0.18 10.66 9.94
CA ARG A 113 0.31 9.26 10.34
C ARG A 113 -0.43 8.40 9.34
N ALA A 114 0.08 7.22 9.06
CA ALA A 114 -0.59 6.28 8.18
C ALA A 114 -0.40 4.86 8.71
N MET A 115 -1.41 4.03 8.52
CA MET A 115 -1.36 2.61 8.85
C MET A 115 -1.90 1.83 7.68
N LEU A 116 -1.11 0.90 7.17
CA LEU A 116 -1.49 -0.05 6.15
C LEU A 116 -1.38 -1.45 6.71
N THR A 117 -2.47 -2.20 6.71
CA THR A 117 -2.49 -3.63 7.04
C THR A 117 -3.06 -4.40 5.87
N VAL A 118 -2.34 -5.44 5.46
CA VAL A 118 -2.74 -6.32 4.37
C VAL A 118 -2.66 -7.76 4.83
N ARG A 119 -3.79 -8.48 4.82
CA ARG A 119 -3.90 -9.88 5.24
C ARG A 119 -4.17 -10.80 4.07
N ASN A 120 -3.84 -12.08 4.25
CA ASN A 120 -3.89 -13.12 3.26
C ASN A 120 -2.87 -12.89 2.14
N ILE A 121 -1.69 -12.33 2.47
CA ILE A 121 -0.61 -12.09 1.48
C ILE A 121 -0.04 -13.41 0.94
N GLY A 122 -0.20 -14.52 1.67
CA GLY A 122 0.16 -15.87 1.23
C GLY A 122 -0.57 -16.33 -0.03
N LEU A 123 -1.68 -15.69 -0.41
CA LEU A 123 -2.37 -15.96 -1.68
C LEU A 123 -1.51 -15.62 -2.91
N GLY A 124 -0.55 -14.70 -2.79
CA GLY A 124 0.43 -14.40 -3.85
C GLY A 124 1.67 -15.30 -3.85
N GLY A 125 1.70 -16.29 -2.95
CA GLY A 125 2.84 -17.17 -2.72
C GLY A 125 3.34 -17.10 -1.27
N CYS A 126 3.95 -18.19 -0.81
CA CYS A 126 4.52 -18.25 0.53
C CYS A 126 5.70 -17.29 0.67
N ILE A 127 5.60 -16.33 1.60
CA ILE A 127 6.69 -15.42 1.97
C ILE A 127 7.30 -15.94 3.26
N THR A 128 8.52 -16.47 3.18
CA THR A 128 9.21 -17.03 4.35
C THR A 128 10.04 -15.98 5.08
N THR A 129 10.43 -16.28 6.32
CA THR A 129 11.43 -15.49 7.06
C THR A 129 12.76 -15.37 6.31
N SER A 130 13.16 -16.39 5.54
CA SER A 130 14.37 -16.35 4.71
C SER A 130 14.25 -15.35 3.56
N ASP A 131 13.09 -15.27 2.92
CA ASP A 131 12.86 -14.34 1.81
C ASP A 131 12.82 -12.89 2.31
N ILE A 132 12.16 -12.66 3.45
CA ILE A 132 12.16 -11.38 4.15
C ILE A 132 13.61 -10.98 4.52
N TYR A 133 14.40 -11.91 5.06
CA TYR A 133 15.81 -11.67 5.40
C TYR A 133 16.65 -11.28 4.17
N LYS A 134 16.47 -11.97 3.03
CA LYS A 134 17.19 -11.62 1.80
C LYS A 134 16.85 -10.22 1.30
N GLU A 135 15.60 -9.80 1.44
CA GLU A 135 15.14 -8.51 0.94
C GLU A 135 15.47 -7.35 1.89
N PHE A 136 15.28 -7.54 3.21
CA PHE A 136 15.35 -6.46 4.21
C PHE A 136 16.55 -6.56 5.16
N GLY A 137 17.28 -7.68 5.17
CA GLY A 137 18.42 -7.93 6.06
C GLY A 137 18.02 -8.63 7.36
N TYR A 138 18.98 -8.71 8.31
CA TYR A 138 18.75 -9.34 9.61
C TYR A 138 17.73 -8.57 10.45
N VAL A 139 16.88 -9.31 11.18
CA VAL A 139 15.73 -8.74 11.89
C VAL A 139 15.53 -9.38 13.25
N ARG A 140 14.94 -8.60 14.15
CA ARG A 140 14.38 -9.10 15.40
C ARG A 140 13.12 -9.90 15.10
N GLN A 141 13.11 -11.15 15.53
CA GLN A 141 11.86 -11.90 15.63
C GLN A 141 11.21 -11.61 16.98
N THR A 142 9.92 -11.32 16.95
CA THR A 142 9.12 -11.11 18.15
C THR A 142 8.08 -12.22 18.26
N THR A 143 8.12 -12.94 19.38
CA THR A 143 7.09 -13.89 19.78
C THR A 143 6.19 -13.23 20.80
N TYR A 144 4.89 -13.29 20.61
CA TYR A 144 3.93 -12.66 21.50
C TYR A 144 3.51 -13.64 22.60
N PRO A 145 3.82 -13.40 23.89
CA PRO A 145 3.65 -14.39 24.96
C PRO A 145 2.21 -14.88 25.16
N HIS A 146 1.23 -14.08 24.77
CA HIS A 146 -0.21 -14.38 24.92
C HIS A 146 -0.89 -14.65 23.58
N SER A 147 -0.11 -14.97 22.55
CA SER A 147 -0.63 -15.30 21.23
C SER A 147 0.18 -16.40 20.57
N ASP A 148 -0.43 -17.08 19.61
CA ASP A 148 0.24 -18.08 18.78
C ASP A 148 0.90 -17.48 17.54
N PHE A 149 0.79 -16.16 17.31
CA PHE A 149 1.52 -15.51 16.23
C PHE A 149 2.93 -15.06 16.64
N HIS A 150 3.80 -14.98 15.64
CA HIS A 150 5.11 -14.35 15.72
C HIS A 150 5.31 -13.40 14.55
N SER A 151 6.31 -12.53 14.63
CA SER A 151 6.57 -11.54 13.58
C SER A 151 8.06 -11.29 13.34
N ALA A 152 8.35 -10.83 12.13
CA ALA A 152 9.61 -10.19 11.77
C ALA A 152 9.42 -8.67 11.75
N ASP A 153 10.14 -7.97 12.64
CA ASP A 153 9.88 -6.56 12.96
C ASP A 153 11.02 -5.66 12.52
N TYR A 154 10.72 -4.69 11.67
CA TYR A 154 11.68 -3.70 11.19
C TYR A 154 11.28 -2.30 11.62
N HIS A 155 12.29 -1.51 11.98
CA HIS A 155 12.14 -0.11 12.35
C HIS A 155 13.05 0.74 11.48
N PHE A 156 12.45 1.56 10.62
CA PHE A 156 13.15 2.45 9.70
C PHE A 156 13.07 3.89 10.19
N ARG A 157 14.21 4.58 10.20
CA ARG A 157 14.32 5.99 10.58
C ARG A 157 14.68 6.82 9.35
N GLY A 158 13.84 7.78 9.02
CA GLY A 158 14.09 8.83 8.03
C GLY A 158 13.37 10.12 8.44
N ASP A 159 12.83 10.86 7.48
CA ASP A 159 11.97 12.02 7.77
C ASP A 159 10.71 11.64 8.58
N ASN A 160 10.21 10.43 8.29
CA ASN A 160 9.24 9.69 9.08
C ASN A 160 9.87 8.44 9.71
N THR A 161 9.27 7.98 10.80
CA THR A 161 9.54 6.68 11.41
C THR A 161 8.57 5.67 10.80
N ILE A 162 9.08 4.56 10.28
CA ILE A 162 8.25 3.51 9.72
C ILE A 162 8.53 2.19 10.43
N ASP A 163 7.49 1.63 11.03
CA ASP A 163 7.51 0.27 11.57
C ASP A 163 6.89 -0.69 10.55
N LEU A 164 7.54 -1.81 10.29
CA LEU A 164 7.09 -2.84 9.36
C LEU A 164 7.08 -4.19 10.08
N TYR A 165 5.97 -4.89 9.98
CA TYR A 165 5.72 -6.17 10.62
C TYR A 165 5.27 -7.17 9.57
N PHE A 166 5.98 -8.28 9.43
CA PHE A 166 5.47 -9.47 8.76
C PHE A 166 4.99 -10.44 9.82
N ILE A 167 3.71 -10.80 9.81
CA ILE A 167 3.06 -11.60 10.85
C ILE A 167 2.77 -13.00 10.33
N PHE A 168 3.14 -13.97 11.15
CA PHE A 168 2.94 -15.40 10.97
C PHE A 168 1.92 -15.85 12.01
N VAL A 169 0.71 -16.21 11.57
CA VAL A 169 -0.46 -16.38 12.47
C VAL A 169 -0.35 -17.56 13.44
N ASN A 170 0.57 -18.50 13.21
CA ASN A 170 0.87 -19.62 14.10
C ASN A 170 2.39 -19.75 14.33
N LYS A 171 2.79 -20.33 15.47
CA LYS A 171 4.22 -20.52 15.84
C LYS A 171 4.99 -21.38 14.85
N ASN A 172 4.29 -22.29 14.18
CA ASN A 172 4.87 -23.20 13.19
C ASN A 172 4.61 -22.75 11.74
N GLU A 173 3.91 -21.63 11.55
CA GLU A 173 3.62 -21.12 10.21
C GLU A 173 4.92 -20.66 9.56
N GLN A 174 5.17 -21.16 8.35
CA GLN A 174 6.38 -20.81 7.59
C GLN A 174 6.14 -19.65 6.62
N CYS A 175 4.87 -19.33 6.35
CA CYS A 175 4.46 -18.29 5.42
C CYS A 175 3.86 -17.12 6.19
N ALA A 176 4.29 -15.90 5.88
CA ALA A 176 3.67 -14.71 6.41
C ALA A 176 2.24 -14.58 5.86
N GLU A 177 1.29 -14.28 6.74
CA GLU A 177 -0.12 -14.14 6.40
C GLU A 177 -0.56 -12.68 6.37
N GLU A 178 0.12 -11.82 7.13
CA GLU A 178 -0.17 -10.39 7.19
C GLU A 178 1.12 -9.58 7.07
N VAL A 179 1.04 -8.44 6.38
CA VAL A 179 2.01 -7.36 6.50
C VAL A 179 1.30 -6.14 7.07
N SER A 180 1.93 -5.51 8.06
CA SER A 180 1.47 -4.25 8.64
C SER A 180 2.59 -3.22 8.58
N ILE A 181 2.29 -2.02 8.06
CA ILE A 181 3.20 -0.88 7.94
C ILE A 181 2.59 0.29 8.70
N PHE A 182 3.35 0.87 9.60
CA PHE A 182 2.93 2.03 10.38
C PHE A 182 3.91 3.16 10.15
N GLN A 183 3.41 4.26 9.59
CA GLN A 183 4.12 5.51 9.57
C GLN A 183 3.69 6.35 10.77
N ASN A 184 4.67 6.72 11.57
CA ASN A 184 4.51 7.71 12.62
C ASN A 184 5.73 8.64 12.60
N ARG A 185 5.67 9.75 13.32
CA ARG A 185 6.85 10.56 13.59
C ARG A 185 7.16 10.43 15.06
N TRP A 186 8.08 9.52 15.41
CA TRP A 186 8.72 9.57 16.71
C TRP A 186 9.84 10.61 16.62
N LYS A 187 9.58 11.79 17.19
CA LYS A 187 10.60 12.76 17.59
C LYS A 187 10.31 13.18 19.01
#